data_AF-X1HXB8-F1
#
_entry.id   AF-X1HXB8-F1
#
_cell.length_a   1.000
_cell.length_b   1.000
_cell.length_c   1.000
_cell.angle_alpha   90.00
_cell.angle_beta   90.00
_cell.angle_gamma   90.00
#
_symmetry.space_group_name_H-M   'P 1'
#
loop_
_entity.id
_entity.type
_entity.pdbx_description
1 polymer ?
#
loop_
_entity_poly.entity_id
_entity_poly.type
_entity_poly.pdbx_seq_one_letter_code
_entity_poly.pdbx_strand_id
1 'polypeptide(L)'
;IDPYASISEGTLIIACREHKAQEIVTALSRKGITSSIVGELINPKHGMILVEEGKEKKLEHPLVDPFWKAFYGALKKYGSE
;
A
#
# COMPACT_ATOMS: atom_id res chain seq x y z
N ILE A 1 -0.06 -13.66 2.98
CA ILE A 1 0.14 -12.42 3.76
C ILE A 1 -0.67 -11.35 3.06
N ASP A 2 -1.46 -10.56 3.78
CA ASP A 2 -2.31 -9.51 3.19
C ASP A 2 -1.44 -8.30 2.81
N PRO A 3 -1.34 -7.94 1.51
CA PRO A 3 -0.50 -6.83 1.07
C PRO A 3 -1.01 -5.45 1.53
N TYR A 4 -2.28 -5.30 1.90
CA TYR A 4 -2.83 -4.02 2.40
C TYR A 4 -2.56 -3.79 3.88
N ALA A 5 -2.10 -4.82 4.60
CA ALA A 5 -1.89 -4.78 6.05
C ALA A 5 -0.43 -5.01 6.46
N SER A 6 0.46 -5.27 5.51
CA SER A 6 1.86 -5.61 5.80
C SER A 6 2.79 -4.46 5.48
N ILE A 7 3.82 -4.27 6.30
CA ILE A 7 4.91 -3.32 6.04
C ILE A 7 5.52 -3.59 4.67
N SER A 8 5.70 -2.51 3.92
CA SER A 8 6.42 -2.49 2.66
C SER A 8 7.74 -1.75 2.83
N GLU A 9 8.80 -2.26 2.22
CA GLU A 9 10.09 -1.58 2.10
C GLU A 9 10.33 -1.19 0.65
N GLY A 10 10.88 0.01 0.42
CA GLY A 10 11.23 0.48 -0.93
C GLY A 10 10.06 0.99 -1.77
N THR A 11 8.90 1.29 -1.18
CA THR A 11 7.75 1.89 -1.86
C THR A 11 7.51 3.33 -1.42
N LEU A 12 6.85 4.12 -2.28
CA LEU A 12 6.54 5.53 -2.04
C LEU A 12 5.08 5.83 -2.44
N ILE A 13 4.35 6.50 -1.55
CA ILE A 13 3.04 7.10 -1.86
C ILE A 13 3.24 8.59 -2.12
N ILE A 14 2.66 9.09 -3.22
CA ILE A 14 2.78 10.49 -3.65
C ILE A 14 1.38 11.11 -3.71
N ALA A 15 1.16 12.21 -2.99
CA ALA A 15 0.00 13.07 -3.17
C ALA A 15 0.37 14.25 -4.09
N CYS A 16 -0.48 14.56 -5.06
CA CYS A 16 -0.25 15.65 -6.00
C CYS A 16 -1.55 16.33 -6.42
N ARG A 17 -1.43 17.43 -7.19
CA ARG A 17 -2.59 17.99 -7.89
C ARG A 17 -3.06 17.00 -8.95
N GLU A 18 -4.38 16.84 -9.09
CA GLU A 18 -5.01 15.88 -10.00
C GLU A 18 -4.42 15.95 -11.43
N HIS A 19 -4.35 17.14 -12.01
CA HIS A 19 -3.82 17.37 -13.36
C HIS A 19 -2.31 17.06 -13.52
N LYS A 20 -1.59 16.76 -12.42
CA LYS A 20 -0.16 16.38 -12.43
C LYS A 20 0.06 14.88 -12.27
N ALA A 21 -0.96 14.10 -11.90
CA ALA A 21 -0.80 12.68 -11.60
C ALA A 21 -0.16 11.89 -12.76
N GLN A 22 -0.66 12.09 -13.98
CA GLN A 22 -0.14 11.41 -15.16
C GLN A 22 1.29 11.85 -15.53
N GLU A 23 1.63 13.12 -15.30
CA GLU A 23 2.97 13.65 -15.54
C GLU A 23 4.00 12.99 -14.60
N ILE A 24 3.64 12.80 -13.33
CA ILE A 24 4.47 12.12 -12.34
C ILE A 24 4.72 10.67 -12.74
N VAL A 25 3.66 9.91 -13.09
CA VAL A 25 3.79 8.52 -13.55
C VAL A 25 4.72 8.43 -14.76
N THR A 26 4.57 9.36 -15.72
CA THR A 26 5.41 9.42 -16.91
C THR A 26 6.87 9.71 -16.56
N ALA A 27 7.12 10.65 -15.63
CA ALA A 27 8.47 10.99 -15.19
C ALA A 27 9.16 9.83 -14.45
N LEU A 28 8.43 9.07 -13.62
CA LEU A 28 8.93 7.87 -12.94
C LEU A 28 9.22 6.75 -13.93
N SER A 29 8.31 6.50 -14.87
CA SER A 29 8.48 5.49 -15.93
C SER A 29 9.72 5.74 -16.79
N ARG A 30 10.02 7.01 -17.14
CA ARG A 30 11.25 7.39 -17.86
C ARG A 30 12.54 7.05 -17.11
N LYS A 31 12.47 6.90 -15.78
CA LYS A 31 13.59 6.47 -14.93
C LYS A 31 13.60 4.96 -14.65
N GLY A 32 12.71 4.19 -15.29
CA GLY A 32 12.55 2.76 -15.03
C GLY A 32 11.86 2.44 -13.70
N ILE A 33 11.16 3.42 -13.10
CA ILE A 33 10.46 3.24 -11.83
C ILE A 33 8.99 2.91 -12.13
N THR A 34 8.54 1.72 -11.72
CA THR A 34 7.14 1.31 -11.82
C THR A 34 6.28 2.15 -10.89
N SER A 35 5.19 2.70 -11.41
CA SER A 35 4.24 3.50 -10.63
C SER A 35 2.84 3.44 -11.24
N SER A 36 1.83 3.69 -10.43
CA SER A 36 0.43 3.77 -10.85
C SER A 36 -0.31 4.84 -10.05
N ILE A 37 -1.38 5.38 -10.64
CA ILE A 37 -2.34 6.20 -9.91
C ILE A 37 -3.26 5.24 -9.16
N VAL A 38 -3.28 5.31 -7.83
CA VAL A 38 -3.99 4.36 -6.97
C VAL A 38 -5.28 4.91 -6.35
N GLY A 39 -5.59 6.18 -6.58
CA GLY A 39 -6.80 6.81 -6.07
C GLY A 39 -6.71 8.33 -6.05
N GLU A 40 -7.62 8.94 -5.30
CA GLU A 40 -7.77 10.38 -5.15
C GLU A 40 -7.96 10.78 -3.69
N LEU A 41 -7.67 12.05 -3.38
CA LEU A 41 -7.94 12.62 -2.06
C LEU A 41 -9.30 13.30 -2.08
N ILE A 42 -10.24 12.76 -1.31
CA ILE A 42 -11.59 13.31 -1.12
C ILE A 42 -11.74 13.96 0.26
N ASN A 43 -12.94 14.44 0.58
CA ASN A 43 -13.22 15.02 1.88
C ASN A 43 -12.92 14.00 3.01
N PRO A 44 -12.16 14.39 4.05
CA PRO A 44 -11.71 13.47 5.12
C PRO A 44 -12.86 12.80 5.89
N LYS A 45 -14.09 13.34 5.85
CA LYS A 45 -15.27 12.73 6.47
C LYS A 45 -15.58 11.31 5.97
N HIS A 46 -15.10 10.96 4.77
CA HIS A 46 -15.31 9.66 4.16
C HIS A 46 -14.29 8.60 4.63
N GLY A 47 -13.21 9.02 5.29
CA GLY A 47 -12.15 8.11 5.74
C GLY A 47 -11.33 7.53 4.58
N MET A 48 -10.76 6.33 4.79
CA MET A 48 -10.01 5.58 3.76
C MET A 48 -10.91 4.49 3.18
N ILE A 49 -11.09 4.53 1.85
CA ILE A 49 -11.94 3.62 1.11
C ILE A 49 -11.06 2.82 0.15
N LEU A 50 -11.25 1.51 0.12
CA LEU A 50 -10.65 0.60 -0.83
C LEU A 50 -11.74 0.13 -1.80
N VAL A 51 -11.48 0.25 -3.10
CA VAL A 51 -12.35 -0.23 -4.15
C VAL A 51 -11.77 -1.50 -4.75
N GLU A 52 -12.47 -2.62 -4.61
CA GLU A 52 -12.09 -3.91 -5.19
C GLU A 52 -13.25 -4.45 -6.02
N GLU A 53 -13.00 -4.78 -7.29
CA GLU A 53 -14.03 -5.33 -8.20
C GLU A 53 -15.31 -4.46 -8.27
N GLY A 54 -15.13 -3.14 -8.17
CA GLY A 54 -16.22 -2.16 -8.16
C GLY A 54 -16.99 -2.07 -6.84
N LYS A 55 -16.55 -2.75 -5.78
CA LYS A 55 -17.14 -2.67 -4.44
C LYS A 55 -16.29 -1.84 -3.51
N GLU A 56 -16.92 -0.89 -2.84
CA GLU A 56 -16.30 -0.11 -1.79
C GLU A 56 -16.27 -0.87 -0.47
N LYS A 57 -15.13 -0.84 0.22
CA LYS A 57 -14.98 -1.28 1.60
C LYS A 57 -14.10 -0.30 2.36
N LYS A 58 -14.25 -0.26 3.68
CA LYS A 58 -13.38 0.56 4.52
C LYS A 58 -11.98 -0.05 4.58
N LEU A 59 -10.95 0.76 4.36
CA LEU A 59 -9.57 0.37 4.57
C LEU A 59 -9.22 0.63 6.04
N GLU A 60 -9.12 -0.44 6.82
CA GLU A 60 -8.76 -0.38 8.24
C GLU A 60 -7.24 -0.52 8.39
N HIS A 61 -6.63 0.35 9.20
CA HIS A 61 -5.23 0.20 9.55
C HIS A 61 -5.06 -0.99 10.51
N PRO A 62 -4.15 -1.94 10.22
CA PRO A 62 -3.92 -3.08 11.10
C PRO A 62 -3.37 -2.62 12.46
N LEU A 63 -3.87 -3.23 13.55
CA LEU A 63 -3.31 -3.00 14.89
C LEU A 63 -1.94 -3.69 15.06
N VAL A 64 -1.74 -4.81 14.38
CA VAL A 64 -0.51 -5.61 14.41
C VAL A 64 -0.18 -6.04 12.99
N ASP A 65 1.07 -5.82 12.60
CA ASP A 65 1.52 -6.20 11.26
C ASP A 65 1.57 -7.74 11.10
N PRO A 66 0.96 -8.31 10.04
CA PRO A 66 1.04 -9.74 9.72
C PRO A 66 2.47 -10.27 9.54
N PHE A 67 3.42 -9.40 9.17
CA PHE A 67 4.85 -9.70 9.08
C PHE A 67 5.37 -10.32 10.37
N TRP A 68 5.05 -9.75 11.54
CA TRP A 68 5.56 -10.25 12.81
C TRP A 68 5.13 -11.67 13.10
N LYS A 69 3.87 -11.99 12.79
CA LYS A 69 3.35 -13.36 12.94
C LYS A 69 4.12 -14.34 12.06
N ALA A 70 4.40 -13.95 10.81
CA ALA A 70 5.19 -14.79 9.89
C ALA A 70 6.64 -14.94 10.37
N PHE A 71 7.27 -13.85 10.82
CA PHE A 71 8.63 -13.83 11.34
C PHE A 71 8.80 -14.75 12.56
N TYR A 72 7.97 -14.61 13.59
CA TYR A 72 8.03 -15.47 14.78
C TYR A 72 7.67 -16.93 14.46
N GLY A 73 6.74 -17.16 13.52
CA GLY A 73 6.45 -18.50 13.02
C GLY A 73 7.67 -19.17 12.36
N ALA A 74 8.42 -18.42 11.55
CA ALA A 74 9.65 -18.90 10.94
C ALA A 74 10.75 -19.15 11.98
N LEU A 75 10.95 -18.22 12.93
CA LEU A 75 11.90 -18.41 14.03
C LEU A 75 11.59 -19.67 14.85
N LYS A 76 10.31 -19.93 15.15
CA LYS A 76 9.94 -21.15 15.89
C LYS A 76 10.17 -22.43 15.09
N LYS A 77 10.01 -22.37 13.76
CA LYS A 77 10.12 -23.53 12.88
C LYS A 77 11.56 -23.88 12.50
N TYR A 78 12.43 -22.86 12.42
CA TYR A 78 13.79 -23.01 11.91
C TYR A 78 14.89 -22.52 12.86
N GLY A 79 14.53 -21.86 13.98
CA GLY A 79 15.47 -21.29 14.95
C GLY A 79 15.89 -22.23 16.07
N SER A 80 15.75 -23.55 15.87
CA SER A 80 16.32 -24.56 16.76
C SER A 80 17.67 -25.02 16.20
N GLU A 81 18.73 -24.35 16.65
CA GLU A 81 20.02 -25.00 16.99
C GLU A 81 20.13 -25.05 18.52
#